data_AF-A0A068URH3-F1
#
_entry.id   AF-A0A068URH3-F1
#
_cell.length_a   1.000
_cell.length_b   1.000
_cell.length_c   1.000
_cell.angle_alpha   90.00
_cell.angle_beta   90.00
_cell.angle_gamma   90.00
#
_symmetry.space_group_name_H-M   'P 1'
#
loop_
_entity.id
_entity.type
_entity.pdbx_description
1 polymer ?
#
loop_
_entity_poly.entity_id
_entity_poly.type
_entity_poly.pdbx_seq_one_letter_code
_entity_poly.pdbx_strand_id
1 'polypeptide(L)' 'MWEPYIYYEGVELVNRIHTHPPILILRPRISTYHGIDISTRPNSTIVLDPPLHQSASLKI' A
#
# COMPACT_ATOMS: atom_id res chain seq x y z
N MET A 1 0.95 8.68 -2.19
CA MET A 1 0.76 8.68 -0.72
C MET A 1 0.84 10.12 -0.22
N TRP A 2 0.24 10.43 0.92
CA TRP A 2 0.26 11.74 1.57
C TRP A 2 0.92 11.61 2.93
N GLU A 3 1.50 12.69 3.46
CA GLU A 3 2.02 12.72 4.83
C GLU A 3 0.89 12.40 5.84
N PRO A 4 1.14 11.58 6.89
CA PRO A 4 2.43 11.04 7.34
C PRO A 4 2.86 9.71 6.69
N TYR A 5 2.03 9.09 5.85
CA TYR A 5 2.29 7.74 5.32
C TYR A 5 3.60 7.62 4.53
N ILE A 6 4.05 8.71 3.89
CA ILE A 6 5.32 8.75 3.16
C ILE A 6 6.50 8.45 4.09
N TYR A 7 6.50 8.99 5.30
CA TYR A 7 7.66 8.94 6.20
C TYR A 7 7.76 7.63 7.00
N TYR A 8 6.66 6.90 7.15
CA TYR A 8 6.65 5.64 7.88
C TYR A 8 6.55 4.46 6.91
N GLU A 9 5.36 4.21 6.35
CA GLU A 9 5.13 3.07 5.46
C GLU A 9 5.85 3.23 4.11
N GLY A 10 5.99 4.47 3.62
CA GLY A 10 6.69 4.75 2.37
C GLY A 10 8.19 4.43 2.45
N VAL A 11 8.86 4.84 3.53
CA VAL A 11 10.27 4.50 3.78
C VAL A 11 10.46 3.00 3.87
N GLU A 12 9.60 2.31 4.60
CA GLU A 12 9.70 0.84 4.73
C GLU A 12 9.43 0.12 3.41
N LEU A 13 8.48 0.62 2.61
CA LEU A 13 8.21 0.09 1.28
C LEU A 13 9.42 0.27 0.35
N VAL A 14 10.08 1.43 0.38
CA VAL A 14 11.29 1.68 -0.42
C VAL A 14 12.42 0.73 -0.01
N ASN A 15 12.62 0.51 1.29
CA ASN A 15 13.65 -0.42 1.79
C ASN A 15 13.40 -1.87 1.35
N ARG A 16 12.13 -2.25 1.15
CA ARG A 16 11.72 -3.61 0.78
C ARG A 16 11.33 -3.76 -0.69
N ILE A 17 11.45 -2.71 -1.52
CA ILE A 17 10.91 -2.74 -2.88
C ILE A 17 11.48 -3.88 -3.73
N HIS A 18 12.73 -4.27 -3.47
CA HIS A 18 13.41 -5.38 -4.15
C HIS A 18 12.80 -6.75 -3.88
N THR A 19 12.07 -6.92 -2.76
CA THR A 19 11.40 -8.18 -2.42
C THR A 19 9.99 -8.28 -3.01
N HIS A 20 9.53 -7.26 -3.74
CA HIS A 20 8.17 -7.17 -4.29
C HIS A 20 7.08 -7.53 -3.25
N PRO A 21 7.07 -6.87 -2.07
CA PRO A 21 6.20 -7.27 -0.99
C PRO A 21 4.73 -7.05 -1.38
N PRO A 22 3.81 -8.02 -1.17
CA PRO A 22 2.39 -7.79 -1.31
C PRO A 22 1.94 -6.70 -0.33
N ILE A 23 1.11 -5.78 -0.81
CA ILE A 23 0.62 -4.63 -0.05
C ILE A 23 -0.89 -4.74 0.10
N LEU A 24 -1.38 -4.63 1.34
CA LEU A 24 -2.80 -4.45 1.63
C LEU A 24 -3.07 -2.99 1.98
N ILE A 25 -4.02 -2.38 1.29
CA ILE A 25 -4.47 -1.00 1.55
C ILE A 25 -5.93 -1.04 2.00
N LEU A 26 -6.20 -0.57 3.21
CA LEU A 26 -7.54 -0.48 3.78
C LEU A 26 -8.06 0.95 3.71
N ARG A 27 -9.33 1.09 3.28
CA ARG A 27 -10.03 2.38 3.13
C ARG A 27 -9.24 3.44 2.32
N PRO A 28 -8.66 3.09 1.14
CA PRO A 28 -8.04 4.11 0.30
C PRO A 28 -9.09 5.11 -0.20
N ARG A 29 -8.61 6.27 -0.64
CA ARG A 29 -9.38 7.15 -1.51
C ARG A 29 -9.17 6.70 -2.95
N ILE A 30 -10.26 6.39 -3.64
CA ILE A 30 -10.25 6.13 -5.08
C ILE A 30 -10.64 7.41 -5.78
N SER A 31 -9.81 7.85 -6.73
CA SER A 31 -10.11 8.96 -7.64
C SER A 31 -10.25 8.40 -9.05
N THR A 32 -11.25 8.85 -9.79
CA THR A 32 -11.51 8.40 -11.15
C THR A 32 -11.19 9.44 -12.22
N TYR A 33 -10.54 10.55 -11.83
CA TYR A 33 -10.15 11.59 -12.76
C TYR A 33 -8.92 11.15 -13.57
N HIS A 34 -9.06 11.05 -14.90
CA HIS A 34 -8.05 10.54 -15.86
C HIS A 34 -7.62 9.07 -15.69
N GLY A 35 -8.46 8.23 -15.07
CA GLY A 35 -8.16 6.82 -14.83
C GLY A 35 -8.51 6.42 -13.42
N ILE A 36 -7.96 5.31 -12.91
CA ILE A 36 -8.12 4.90 -11.52
C ILE A 36 -6.83 5.24 -10.77
N ASP A 37 -6.92 6.21 -9.86
CA ASP A 37 -5.86 6.55 -8.92
C ASP A 37 -6.24 6.12 -7.50
N ILE A 38 -5.23 5.64 -6.76
CA ILE A 38 -5.36 5.19 -5.38
C ILE A 38 -4.48 6.08 -4.50
N SER A 39 -5.12 6.81 -3.60
CA SER A 39 -4.44 7.70 -2.64
C SER A 39 -4.79 7.37 -1.20
N THR A 40 -3.88 7.72 -0.30
CA THR A 40 -4.10 7.63 1.16
C THR A 40 -4.94 8.81 1.64
N ARG A 41 -5.82 8.58 2.60
CA ARG A 41 -6.61 9.61 3.30
C ARG A 41 -6.51 9.40 4.82
N PRO A 42 -6.93 10.36 5.67
CA PRO A 42 -7.06 10.11 7.10
C PRO A 42 -7.87 8.82 7.35
N ASN A 43 -7.34 7.91 8.17
CA ASN A 43 -7.86 6.57 8.47
C ASN A 43 -7.61 5.47 7.42
N SER A 44 -6.82 5.72 6.37
CA SER A 44 -6.27 4.64 5.56
C SER A 44 -5.25 3.82 6.38
N THR A 45 -5.07 2.56 6.03
CA THR A 45 -4.04 1.70 6.64
C THR A 45 -3.31 0.95 5.53
N ILE A 46 -1.98 0.95 5.59
CA ILE A 46 -1.13 0.20 4.66
C ILE A 46 -0.44 -0.89 5.48
N VAL A 47 -0.54 -2.13 5.02
CA VAL A 47 0.13 -3.29 5.61
C VAL A 47 1.02 -3.93 4.56
N LEU A 48 2.31 -3.98 4.85
CA LEU A 48 3.31 -4.65 4.02
C LEU A 48 3.41 -6.12 4.45
N ASP A 49 3.44 -7.05 3.50
CA ASP A 49 3.50 -8.50 3.77
C ASP A 49 2.44 -8.98 4.78
N PRO A 50 1.14 -8.72 4.55
CA PRO A 50 0.11 -9.14 5.48
C PRO A 50 0.08 -10.68 5.58
N PRO A 51 -0.11 -11.26 6.78
CA PRO A 51 -0.15 -12.71 6.99
C PRO A 51 -1.52 -13.29 6.57
N LEU A 52 -1.85 -13.15 5.29
CA LEU A 52 -3.12 -13.57 4.70
C LEU A 52 -2.88 -14.63 3.63
N HIS A 53 -3.75 -15.63 3.54
CA HIS A 53 -3.64 -16.64 2.47
C HIS A 53 -3.69 -16.02 1.06
N GLN A 54 -4.44 -14.93 0.90
CA GLN A 54 -4.57 -14.20 -0.38
C GLN A 54 -3.29 -13.45 -0.77
N SER A 55 -2.46 -13.04 0.19
CA SER A 55 -1.18 -12.39 -0.14
C SER A 55 -0.13 -13.41 -0.56
N ALA A 56 -0.21 -14.65 -0.06
CA ALA A 56 0.67 -15.73 -0.48
C ALA A 56 0.51 -16.08 -1.97
N SER A 57 -0.71 -15.99 -2.52
CA SER A 57 -0.96 -16.21 -3.95
C SER A 57 -0.47 -15.07 -4.86
N LEU A 58 -0.11 -13.92 -4.30
CA LEU A 58 0.40 -12.77 -5.04
C LEU A 58 1.94 -12.73 -5.11
N LYS A 59 2.62 -13.58 -4.35
CA LYS A 59 4.08 -13.72 -4.42
C LYS A 59 4.43 -14.50 -5.69
N ILE A 60 5.09 -13.83 -6.64
CA ILE A 60 5.60 -14.40 -7.89
C ILE A 60 6.99 -14.99 -7.64
#